data_AF-A0A7Y4U9E4-F1
#
_entry.id   AF-A0A7Y4U9E4-F1
#
_cell.length_a   1.000
_cell.length_b   1.000
_cell.length_c   1.000
_cell.angle_alpha   90.00
_cell.angle_beta   90.00
_cell.angle_gamma   90.00
#
_symmetry.space_group_name_H-M   'P 1'
#
loop_
_entity.id
_entity.type
_entity.pdbx_description
1 polymer ?
#
loop_
_entity_poly.entity_id
_entity_poly.type
_entity_poly.pdbx_seq_one_letter_code
_entity_poly.pdbx_strand_id
1 'polypeptide(L)'
;MKADKESRGIMLETYEATVQGDHIEWGQSRPPQVEANQKIKVSVTVLEEAQPAPPGEALFAILNRLAATDVYKLFGDPLEWQREQREDRPLPGRE
;
A
#
# COMPACT_ATOMS: atom_id res chain seq x y z
N MET A 1 13.51 -34.21 43.49
CA MET A 1 12.32 -33.69 42.76
C MET A 1 12.07 -32.29 43.32
N LYS A 2 12.16 -31.19 42.58
CA LYS A 2 12.07 -30.95 41.14
C LYS A 2 13.14 -29.93 40.74
N ALA A 3 13.81 -30.15 39.62
CA ALA A 3 14.56 -29.10 38.96
C ALA A 3 13.54 -28.10 38.40
N ASP A 4 13.69 -26.83 38.76
CA ASP A 4 12.93 -25.73 38.17
C ASP A 4 13.18 -25.75 36.68
N LYS A 5 12.14 -26.14 35.94
CA LYS A 5 12.10 -26.10 34.49
C LYS A 5 11.80 -24.66 34.15
N GLU A 6 12.85 -23.85 34.13
CA GLU A 6 12.83 -22.49 33.61
C GLU A 6 12.32 -22.59 32.17
N SER A 7 11.05 -22.26 31.97
CA SER A 7 10.46 -22.11 30.65
C SER A 7 11.22 -20.97 29.98
N ARG A 8 12.27 -21.30 29.21
CA ARG A 8 12.86 -20.38 28.23
C ARG A 8 11.81 -20.10 27.17
N GLY A 9 10.86 -19.23 27.49
CA GLY A 9 10.05 -18.56 26.50
C GLY A 9 11.02 -17.83 25.57
N ILE A 10 10.90 -18.08 24.27
CA ILE A 10 11.61 -17.27 23.29
C ILE A 10 10.95 -15.89 23.35
N MET A 11 11.59 -14.96 24.05
CA MET A 11 11.17 -13.57 24.04
C MET A 11 11.67 -12.96 22.73
N LEU A 12 10.73 -12.57 21.86
CA LEU A 12 11.03 -11.97 20.58
C LEU A 12 10.99 -10.45 20.76
N GLU A 13 12.15 -9.82 20.62
CA GLU A 13 12.26 -8.37 20.54
C GLU A 13 12.49 -7.99 19.08
N THR A 14 11.79 -6.93 18.64
CA THR A 14 11.91 -6.42 17.27
C THR A 14 12.80 -5.19 17.30
N TYR A 15 13.82 -5.19 16.45
CA TYR A 15 14.76 -4.10 16.30
C TYR A 15 14.67 -3.57 14.87
N GLU A 16 14.79 -2.26 14.71
CA GLU A 16 14.86 -1.64 13.40
C GLU A 16 16.26 -1.85 12.80
N ALA A 17 16.29 -2.33 11.56
CA ALA A 17 17.52 -2.54 10.84
C ALA A 17 17.28 -2.43 9.34
N THR A 18 18.32 -2.02 8.61
CA THR A 18 18.40 -2.07 7.16
C THR A 18 19.32 -3.23 6.74
N VAL A 19 19.04 -3.85 5.60
CA VAL A 19 19.90 -4.89 5.02
C VAL A 19 20.61 -4.31 3.81
N GLN A 20 21.94 -4.26 3.84
CA GLN A 20 22.77 -3.84 2.72
C GLN A 20 23.66 -5.00 2.26
N GLY A 21 23.37 -5.55 1.08
CA GLY A 21 24.05 -6.75 0.59
C GLY A 21 23.78 -7.95 1.50
N ASP A 22 24.83 -8.47 2.14
CA ASP A 22 24.79 -9.56 3.11
C ASP A 22 24.94 -9.10 4.57
N HIS A 23 24.95 -7.79 4.80
CA HIS A 23 25.11 -7.19 6.13
C HIS A 23 23.81 -6.56 6.65
N ILE A 24 23.58 -6.70 7.96
CA ILE A 24 22.50 -6.04 8.69
C ILE A 24 23.10 -4.80 9.36
N GLU A 25 22.55 -3.64 9.04
CA GLU A 25 22.87 -2.36 9.68
C GLU A 25 21.77 -2.03 10.69
N TRP A 26 22.14 -1.88 11.95
CA TRP A 26 21.19 -1.57 13.01
C TRP A 26 20.87 -0.07 13.04
N GLY A 27 19.61 0.27 13.34
CA GLY A 27 19.17 1.65 13.55
C GLY A 27 19.65 2.22 14.90
N GLN A 28 18.84 3.10 15.49
CA GLN A 28 19.17 3.75 16.77
C GLN A 28 19.25 2.77 17.96
N SER A 29 18.56 1.63 17.87
CA SER A 29 18.60 0.57 18.87
C SER A 29 19.13 -0.71 18.25
N ARG A 30 19.93 -1.45 19.00
CA ARG A 30 20.54 -2.71 18.58
C ARG A 30 20.52 -3.73 19.72
N PRO A 31 20.48 -5.03 19.41
CA PRO A 31 20.50 -6.06 20.45
C PRO A 31 21.77 -5.95 21.30
N PRO A 32 21.69 -6.07 22.65
CA PRO A 32 22.85 -5.99 23.55
C PRO A 32 23.97 -6.97 23.21
N GLN A 33 23.61 -8.13 22.65
CA GLN A 33 24.55 -9.16 22.21
C GLN A 33 25.41 -8.70 21.04
N VAL A 34 24.88 -7.84 20.15
CA VAL A 34 25.65 -7.21 19.07
C VAL A 34 26.67 -6.24 19.66
N GLU A 35 26.29 -5.46 20.68
CA GLU A 35 27.23 -4.56 21.39
C GLU A 35 28.37 -5.33 22.07
N ALA A 36 28.06 -6.51 22.60
CA ALA A 36 29.02 -7.42 23.19
C ALA A 36 29.83 -8.24 22.14
N ASN A 37 29.67 -7.95 20.84
CA ASN A 37 30.30 -8.67 19.73
C ASN A 37 30.06 -10.19 19.73
N GLN A 38 28.86 -10.61 20.15
CA GLN A 38 28.46 -12.01 20.19
C GLN A 38 27.69 -12.39 18.93
N LYS A 39 27.87 -13.63 18.47
CA LYS A 39 27.07 -14.20 17.38
C LYS A 39 25.64 -14.43 17.87
N ILE A 40 24.67 -13.83 17.19
CA ILE A 40 23.24 -14.02 17.45
C ILE A 40 22.53 -14.64 16.26
N LYS A 41 21.46 -15.39 16.53
CA LYS A 41 20.52 -15.86 15.50
C LYS A 41 19.39 -14.85 15.38
N VAL A 42 19.07 -14.45 14.16
CA VAL A 42 18.00 -13.50 13.85
C VAL A 42 17.07 -14.06 12.78
N SER A 43 15.81 -13.65 12.81
CA SER A 43 14.86 -13.87 11.72
C SER A 43 14.64 -12.54 11.01
N VAL A 44 14.86 -12.50 9.71
CA VAL A 44 14.70 -11.28 8.91
C VAL A 44 13.35 -11.34 8.20
N THR A 45 12.51 -10.33 8.43
CA THR A 45 11.27 -10.13 7.67
C THR A 45 11.46 -8.88 6.81
N VAL A 46 11.35 -9.03 5.49
CA VAL A 46 11.49 -7.90 4.55
C VAL A 46 10.16 -7.16 4.50
N LEU A 47 10.19 -5.85 4.78
CA LEU A 47 9.04 -4.98 4.62
C LEU A 47 8.98 -4.53 3.15
N GLU A 48 7.92 -4.91 2.46
CA GLU A 48 7.59 -4.35 1.15
C GLU A 48 6.85 -3.04 1.36
N GLU A 49 7.46 -1.92 0.98
CA GLU A 49 6.71 -0.69 0.81
C GLU A 49 5.73 -0.88 -0.35
N ALA A 50 4.44 -0.70 -0.08
CA ALA A 50 3.44 -0.66 -1.14
C ALA A 50 3.85 0.44 -2.11
N GLN A 51 4.25 0.03 -3.32
CA GLN A 51 4.53 0.97 -4.40
C GLN A 51 3.30 1.87 -4.56
N PRO A 52 3.44 3.20 -4.54
CA PRO A 52 2.32 4.06 -4.87
C PRO A 52 1.84 3.64 -6.25
N ALA A 53 0.54 3.31 -6.37
CA ALA A 53 -0.04 2.90 -7.64
C ALA A 53 0.36 3.93 -8.70
N PRO A 54 0.84 3.51 -9.88
CA PRO A 54 1.30 4.43 -10.90
C PRO A 54 0.21 5.47 -11.18
N PRO A 55 0.58 6.74 -11.43
CA PRO A 55 -0.39 7.81 -11.63
C PRO A 55 -1.39 7.41 -12.72
N GLY A 56 -2.63 7.12 -12.31
CA GLY A 56 -3.69 6.70 -13.22
C GLY A 56 -4.35 5.36 -12.87
N GLU A 57 -3.67 4.40 -12.24
CA GLU A 57 -4.29 3.10 -11.90
C GLU A 57 -5.37 3.25 -10.83
N ALA A 58 -5.09 4.02 -9.78
CA ALA A 58 -6.07 4.32 -8.73
C ALA A 58 -7.27 5.08 -9.30
N LEU A 59 -7.03 6.07 -10.17
CA LEU A 59 -8.08 6.84 -10.84
C LEU A 59 -8.92 5.95 -11.76
N PHE A 60 -8.27 5.10 -12.56
CA PHE A 60 -8.93 4.16 -13.46
C PHE A 60 -9.79 3.16 -12.69
N ALA A 61 -9.30 2.62 -11.57
CA ALA A 61 -10.06 1.73 -10.71
C ALA A 61 -11.31 2.41 -10.13
N ILE A 62 -11.20 3.67 -9.71
CA ILE A 62 -12.33 4.45 -9.19
C ILE A 62 -13.35 4.73 -10.31
N LEU A 63 -12.89 5.17 -11.49
CA LEU A 63 -13.76 5.44 -12.64
C LEU A 63 -14.48 4.18 -13.11
N ASN A 64 -13.82 3.02 -13.13
CA ASN A 64 -14.46 1.74 -13.47
C ASN A 64 -15.52 1.33 -12.45
N ARG A 65 -15.24 1.51 -11.15
CA ARG A 65 -16.23 1.25 -10.11
C ARG A 65 -17.44 2.17 -10.26
N LEU A 66 -17.22 3.44 -10.59
CA LEU A 66 -18.28 4.41 -10.83
C LEU A 66 -19.09 4.08 -12.09
N ALA A 67 -18.44 3.72 -13.19
CA ALA A 67 -19.11 3.33 -14.44
C ALA A 67 -19.91 2.02 -14.29
N ALA A 68 -19.48 1.12 -13.42
CA ALA A 68 -20.23 -0.09 -13.06
C ALA A 68 -21.48 0.21 -12.21
N THR A 69 -21.60 1.42 -11.67
CA THR A 69 -22.85 1.88 -11.05
C THR A 69 -23.78 2.44 -12.11
N ASP A 70 -25.07 2.17 -11.95
CA ASP A 70 -26.13 2.80 -12.75
C ASP A 70 -26.45 4.23 -12.29
N VAL A 71 -25.52 4.93 -11.61
CA VAL A 71 -25.77 6.24 -11.00
C VAL A 71 -26.17 7.29 -12.03
N TYR A 72 -25.72 7.15 -13.27
CA TYR A 72 -26.10 8.03 -14.39
C TYR A 72 -27.61 8.01 -14.67
N LYS A 73 -28.31 6.90 -14.38
CA LYS A 73 -29.77 6.81 -14.53
C LYS A 73 -30.53 7.77 -13.60
N LEU A 74 -29.90 8.24 -12.53
CA LEU A 74 -30.50 9.22 -11.62
C LEU A 74 -30.52 10.65 -12.19
N PHE A 75 -29.71 10.93 -13.22
CA PHE A 75 -29.49 12.27 -13.74
C PHE A 75 -30.07 12.51 -15.14
N GLY A 76 -30.86 11.55 -15.68
CA GLY A 76 -31.48 11.67 -17.01
C GLY A 76 -30.55 11.25 -18.15
N ASP A 77 -30.86 11.64 -19.39
CA ASP A 77 -30.00 11.37 -20.55
C ASP A 77 -28.76 12.28 -20.52
N PRO A 78 -27.54 11.72 -20.35
CA PRO A 78 -26.32 12.52 -20.35
C PRO A 78 -26.09 13.29 -21.65
N LEU A 79 -26.63 12.79 -22.78
CA LEU A 79 -26.50 13.46 -24.08
C LEU A 79 -27.37 14.71 -24.16
N GLU A 80 -28.55 14.72 -23.54
CA GLU A 80 -29.38 15.92 -23.45
C GLU A 80 -28.67 17.00 -22.64
N TRP A 81 -28.19 16.66 -21.44
CA TRP A 81 -27.40 17.59 -20.63
C TRP A 81 -26.18 18.11 -21.39
N GLN A 82 -25.46 17.24 -22.11
CA GLN A 82 -24.29 17.66 -22.87
C GLN A 82 -24.64 18.63 -24.02
N ARG A 83 -25.75 18.42 -24.72
CA ARG A 83 -26.23 19.33 -25.77
C ARG A 83 -26.64 20.68 -25.20
N GLU A 84 -27.31 20.69 -24.05
CA GLU A 84 -27.68 21.90 -23.32
C GLU A 84 -26.43 22.68 -22.87
N GLN A 85 -25.46 22.01 -22.26
CA GLN A 85 -24.23 22.67 -21.79
C GLN A 85 -23.35 23.18 -22.93
N ARG A 86 -23.35 22.50 -24.08
CA ARG A 86 -22.57 22.92 -25.26
C ARG A 86 -23.23 24.00 -26.08
N GLU A 87 -24.46 24.38 -25.75
CA GLU A 87 -25.32 25.22 -26.59
C GLU A 87 -25.24 24.77 -28.06
N ASP A 88 -25.35 23.45 -28.31
CA ASP A 88 -25.05 22.84 -29.61
C ASP A 88 -25.81 23.58 -30.71
N ARG A 89 -25.09 24.47 -31.42
CA ARG A 89 -25.66 25.30 -32.46
C ARG A 89 -25.82 24.41 -33.68
N PRO A 90 -26.99 24.41 -34.35
CA PRO A 90 -27.15 23.65 -35.58
C PRO A 90 -26.06 24.10 -36.56
N LEU A 91 -25.26 23.13 -37.04
CA LEU A 91 -24.25 23.39 -38.05
C LEU A 91 -24.97 23.79 -39.34
N PRO A 92 -24.60 24.93 -39.98
CA PRO A 92 -25.21 25.31 -41.25
C PRO A 92 -25.05 24.18 -42.28
N GLY A 93 -26.16 23.69 -42.83
CA GLY A 93 -26.16 22.68 -43.90
C GLY A 93 -26.20 21.21 -43.47
N ARG A 94 -26.52 20.91 -42.21
CA ARG A 94 -26.98 19.57 -41.80
C ARG A 94 -28.40 19.69 -41.25
N GLU A 95 -29.40 19.28 -42.05
CA GLU A 95 -30.63 18.73 -41.48
C GLU A 95 -30.39 17.28 -41.05
#